data_AF-A0A6J0WET0-F1
#
_entry.id   AF-A0A6J0WET0-F1
#
_cell.length_a   1.000
_cell.length_b   1.000
_cell.length_c   1.000
_cell.angle_alpha   90.00
_cell.angle_beta   90.00
_cell.angle_gamma   90.00
#
_symmetry.space_group_name_H-M   'P 1'
#
loop_
_entity.id
_entity.type
_entity.pdbx_description
1 polymer ?
#
loop_
_entity_poly.entity_id
_entity_poly.type
_entity_poly.pdbx_seq_one_letter_code
_entity_poly.pdbx_strand_id
1 'polypeptide(L)'
;MPGTWGSRPLEAALEATGGALELAAHRMLSWADAALSRALRRLCRPLLDMYSFSARDRSVVVTLPMLPAGDEPLDVARVTSHLVEELLLRPLRALYGTSVLAEYHRLKRGLLGAPSGYHAVVAGARYVVTFDGRVWGIGDRCGSLLLAQDFAHDTFSLTLNRAGSGLTSLTVGLNHTILALYPSLKTYRLYSSSLPGESCLDGDLPPTKTGKDDLRIELTSEDGISITCDVRASLCGLTLSVWQHGLSAGLLGTNDNEASNELMLPDGTLASSLEEFTQAWQLAGDYRDVEKTRPVCLEQSPTCRAFFHDPHSSLASCFGVVDPTPFLSLCIRDTCGTQEHQPACTLAAAYVHLCARGFVPVDPPPQCV
;
A
#
# COMPACT_ATOMS: atom_id res chain seq x y z
N MET A 1 -35.68 -33.51 36.66
CA MET A 1 -35.26 -33.59 35.24
C MET A 1 -35.32 -32.19 34.63
N PRO A 2 -34.24 -31.39 34.68
CA PRO A 2 -34.22 -30.07 34.05
C PRO A 2 -33.45 -30.07 32.72
N GLY A 3 -34.19 -29.71 31.67
CA GLY A 3 -33.84 -28.95 30.46
C GLY A 3 -32.39 -28.92 29.94
N THR A 4 -32.13 -29.71 28.89
CA THR A 4 -31.09 -29.47 27.89
C THR A 4 -31.54 -28.37 26.92
N TRP A 5 -31.38 -27.09 27.28
CA TRP A 5 -31.73 -25.98 26.37
C TRP A 5 -30.58 -25.01 26.06
N GLY A 6 -29.34 -25.32 26.51
CA GLY A 6 -28.17 -24.46 26.31
C GLY A 6 -27.22 -24.83 25.16
N SER A 7 -27.32 -26.04 24.59
CA SER A 7 -26.30 -26.56 23.64
C SER A 7 -26.60 -26.28 22.16
N ARG A 8 -27.87 -26.13 21.79
CA ARG A 8 -28.30 -25.97 20.39
C ARG A 8 -27.72 -24.76 19.64
N PRO A 9 -27.56 -23.57 20.24
CA PRO A 9 -26.97 -22.42 19.53
C PRO A 9 -25.47 -22.59 19.28
N LEU A 10 -24.77 -23.23 20.22
CA LEU A 10 -23.33 -23.51 20.12
C LEU A 10 -23.06 -24.58 19.06
N GLU A 11 -23.89 -25.62 19.04
CA GLU A 11 -23.84 -26.72 18.06
C GLU A 11 -24.12 -26.21 16.64
N ALA A 12 -25.15 -25.36 16.46
CA ALA A 12 -25.42 -24.72 15.17
C ALA A 12 -24.29 -23.77 14.72
N ALA A 13 -23.65 -23.05 15.64
CA ALA A 13 -22.50 -22.21 15.33
C ALA A 13 -21.25 -23.03 14.97
N LEU A 14 -21.03 -24.18 15.63
CA LEU A 14 -19.96 -25.12 15.33
C LEU A 14 -20.17 -25.82 13.98
N GLU A 15 -21.40 -26.20 13.64
CA GLU A 15 -21.74 -26.75 12.33
C GLU A 15 -21.59 -25.70 11.22
N ALA A 16 -22.05 -24.47 11.45
CA ALA A 16 -21.89 -23.36 10.49
C ALA A 16 -20.41 -23.01 10.25
N THR A 17 -19.61 -22.97 11.31
CA THR A 17 -18.16 -22.73 11.20
C THR A 17 -17.44 -23.91 10.56
N GLY A 18 -17.82 -25.15 10.85
CA GLY A 18 -17.33 -26.35 10.20
C GLY A 18 -17.62 -26.34 8.69
N GLY A 19 -18.87 -26.07 8.30
CA GLY A 19 -19.25 -25.96 6.88
C GLY A 19 -18.55 -24.83 6.14
N ALA A 20 -18.34 -23.68 6.80
CA ALA A 20 -17.56 -22.58 6.23
C ALA A 20 -16.08 -22.98 6.03
N LEU A 21 -15.49 -23.73 6.96
CA LEU A 21 -14.11 -24.22 6.87
C LEU A 21 -13.95 -25.24 5.74
N GLU A 22 -14.88 -26.18 5.60
CA GLU A 22 -14.91 -27.17 4.51
C GLU A 22 -15.05 -26.49 3.14
N LEU A 23 -15.94 -25.49 3.03
CA LEU A 23 -16.09 -24.71 1.80
C LEU A 23 -14.80 -23.95 1.46
N ALA A 24 -14.15 -23.35 2.47
CA ALA A 24 -12.87 -22.66 2.29
C ALA A 24 -11.76 -23.64 1.84
N ALA A 25 -11.67 -24.81 2.47
CA ALA A 25 -10.71 -25.85 2.10
C ALA A 25 -10.93 -26.36 0.67
N HIS A 26 -12.18 -26.61 0.28
CA HIS A 26 -12.53 -27.05 -1.07
C HIS A 26 -12.19 -25.97 -2.12
N ARG A 27 -12.46 -24.69 -1.82
CA ARG A 27 -12.07 -23.57 -2.69
C ARG A 27 -10.55 -23.41 -2.81
N MET A 28 -9.81 -23.60 -1.71
CA MET A 28 -8.34 -23.59 -1.76
C MET A 28 -7.80 -24.75 -2.59
N LEU A 29 -8.33 -25.96 -2.44
CA LEU A 29 -7.90 -27.13 -3.19
C LEU A 29 -8.18 -27.00 -4.69
N SER A 30 -9.39 -26.59 -5.05
CA SER A 30 -9.78 -26.36 -6.46
C SER A 30 -8.98 -25.24 -7.12
N TRP A 31 -8.68 -24.16 -6.40
CA TRP A 31 -7.76 -23.12 -6.89
C TRP A 31 -6.34 -23.66 -7.07
N ALA A 32 -5.82 -24.44 -6.11
CA ALA A 32 -4.47 -25.00 -6.20
C ALA A 32 -4.33 -25.90 -7.42
N ASP A 33 -5.34 -26.74 -7.67
CA ASP A 33 -5.42 -27.59 -8.87
C ASP A 33 -5.50 -26.76 -10.16
N ALA A 34 -6.31 -25.70 -10.19
CA ALA A 34 -6.40 -24.80 -11.33
C ALA A 34 -5.10 -24.01 -11.58
N ALA A 35 -4.39 -23.60 -10.52
CA ALA A 35 -3.10 -22.93 -10.59
C ALA A 35 -2.03 -23.87 -11.13
N LEU A 36 -1.92 -25.07 -10.57
CA LEU A 36 -1.02 -26.13 -11.04
C LEU A 36 -1.33 -26.50 -12.50
N SER A 37 -2.60 -26.67 -12.86
CA SER A 37 -3.03 -26.97 -14.23
C SER A 37 -2.73 -25.83 -15.20
N ARG A 38 -2.82 -24.56 -14.78
CA ARG A 38 -2.41 -23.40 -15.60
C ARG A 38 -0.90 -23.37 -15.78
N ALA A 39 -0.14 -23.64 -14.72
CA ALA A 39 1.31 -23.76 -14.74
C ALA A 39 1.78 -24.88 -15.69
N LEU A 40 1.24 -26.09 -15.53
CA LEU A 40 1.54 -27.24 -16.39
C LEU A 40 1.15 -26.97 -17.84
N ARG A 41 0.01 -26.32 -18.11
CA ARG A 41 -0.36 -25.93 -19.48
C ARG A 41 0.63 -24.93 -20.08
N ARG A 42 1.15 -23.98 -19.32
CA ARG A 42 2.18 -23.05 -19.82
C ARG A 42 3.48 -23.77 -20.19
N LEU A 43 3.85 -24.82 -19.44
CA LEU A 43 5.03 -25.64 -19.73
C LEU A 43 4.82 -26.59 -20.91
N CYS A 44 3.71 -27.31 -20.92
CA CYS A 44 3.51 -28.47 -21.80
C CYS A 44 2.84 -28.13 -23.13
N ARG A 45 2.05 -27.05 -23.20
CA ARG A 45 1.33 -26.68 -24.44
C ARG A 45 2.28 -26.37 -25.62
N PRO A 46 3.40 -25.65 -25.44
CA PRO A 46 4.37 -25.44 -26.52
C PRO A 46 4.96 -26.76 -27.06
N LEU A 47 5.16 -27.76 -26.19
CA LEU A 47 5.69 -29.08 -26.57
C LEU A 47 4.62 -29.99 -27.20
N LEU A 48 3.36 -29.86 -26.78
CA LEU A 48 2.24 -30.64 -27.32
C LEU A 48 1.81 -30.16 -28.71
N ASP A 49 1.92 -28.85 -28.98
CA ASP A 49 1.61 -28.29 -30.31
C ASP A 49 2.69 -28.64 -31.36
N MET A 50 3.85 -29.17 -30.94
CA MET A 50 4.93 -29.58 -31.86
C MET A 50 4.60 -30.82 -32.67
N TYR A 51 3.74 -31.71 -32.20
CA TYR A 51 3.44 -32.93 -32.93
C TYR A 51 1.95 -33.26 -32.84
N SER A 52 1.36 -33.57 -33.98
CA SER A 52 0.03 -34.18 -34.03
C SER A 52 0.15 -35.57 -34.63
N PHE A 53 -0.44 -36.54 -33.94
CA PHE A 53 -0.49 -37.93 -34.39
C PHE A 53 -1.88 -38.24 -34.95
N SER A 54 -1.96 -38.53 -36.25
CA SER A 54 -3.17 -39.05 -36.86
C SER A 54 -3.16 -40.58 -36.76
N ALA A 55 -3.98 -41.13 -35.87
CA ALA A 55 -4.11 -42.58 -35.72
C ALA A 55 -4.73 -43.26 -36.96
N ARG A 56 -5.49 -42.51 -37.77
CA ARG A 56 -6.09 -43.02 -39.02
C ARG A 56 -5.05 -43.19 -40.12
N ASP A 57 -4.15 -42.22 -40.26
CA ASP A 57 -3.15 -42.20 -41.35
C ASP A 57 -1.78 -42.71 -40.92
N ARG A 58 -1.62 -43.02 -39.62
CA ARG A 58 -0.34 -43.38 -38.97
C ARG A 58 0.77 -42.35 -39.23
N SER A 59 0.41 -41.09 -39.40
CA SER A 59 1.35 -40.00 -39.66
C SER A 59 1.57 -39.14 -38.42
N VAL A 60 2.83 -38.74 -38.22
CA VAL A 60 3.23 -37.72 -37.24
C VAL A 60 3.52 -36.45 -38.02
N VAL A 61 2.76 -35.39 -37.77
CA VAL A 61 3.04 -34.06 -38.33
C VAL A 61 3.80 -33.27 -37.25
N VAL A 62 5.03 -32.88 -37.55
CA VAL A 62 5.83 -32.05 -36.64
C VAL A 62 5.76 -30.60 -37.10
N THR A 63 5.25 -29.72 -36.24
CA THR A 63 5.15 -28.28 -36.49
C THR A 63 6.30 -27.59 -35.78
N LEU A 64 7.24 -27.04 -36.54
CA LEU A 64 8.36 -26.26 -35.99
C LEU A 64 8.06 -24.76 -36.07
N PRO A 65 8.42 -23.96 -35.06
CA PRO A 65 8.32 -22.51 -35.13
C PRO A 65 9.17 -21.96 -36.28
N MET A 66 8.73 -20.85 -36.88
CA MET A 66 9.42 -20.20 -37.99
C MET A 66 10.82 -19.77 -37.55
N LEU A 67 11.84 -20.40 -38.11
CA LEU A 67 13.24 -20.08 -37.84
C LEU A 67 13.59 -18.71 -38.47
N PRO A 68 14.49 -17.91 -37.87
CA PRO A 68 14.91 -16.64 -38.45
C PRO A 68 15.54 -16.88 -39.82
N ALA A 69 14.99 -16.22 -40.85
CA ALA A 69 15.49 -16.31 -42.21
C ALA A 69 16.83 -15.58 -42.35
N GLY A 70 17.87 -16.32 -42.73
CA GLY A 70 19.15 -15.81 -43.20
C GLY A 70 19.73 -16.80 -44.21
N ASP A 71 20.41 -16.31 -45.24
CA ASP A 71 20.92 -17.08 -46.40
C ASP A 71 22.08 -18.06 -46.07
N GLU A 72 22.20 -18.51 -44.83
CA GLU A 72 23.22 -19.49 -44.40
C GLU A 72 22.62 -20.89 -44.17
N PRO A 73 23.39 -21.97 -44.40
CA PRO A 73 22.90 -23.33 -44.19
C PRO A 73 22.45 -23.53 -42.75
N LEU A 74 21.25 -24.10 -42.59
CA LEU A 74 20.63 -24.43 -41.31
C LEU A 74 21.52 -25.39 -40.50
N ASP A 75 22.31 -24.83 -39.58
CA ASP A 75 23.07 -25.60 -38.60
C ASP A 75 22.12 -26.17 -37.53
N VAL A 76 22.19 -27.48 -37.33
CA VAL A 76 21.40 -28.24 -36.36
C VAL A 76 21.61 -27.69 -34.93
N ALA A 77 22.82 -27.18 -34.62
CA ALA A 77 23.12 -26.56 -33.33
C ALA A 77 22.32 -25.25 -33.09
N ARG A 78 22.03 -24.50 -34.16
CA ARG A 78 21.30 -23.22 -34.10
C ARG A 78 19.80 -23.44 -33.93
N VAL A 79 19.27 -24.46 -34.63
CA VAL A 79 17.86 -24.89 -34.51
C VAL A 79 17.58 -25.43 -33.12
N THR A 80 18.46 -26.30 -32.61
CA THR A 80 18.32 -26.86 -31.25
C THR A 80 18.40 -25.77 -30.17
N SER A 81 19.35 -24.84 -30.25
CA SER A 81 19.44 -23.71 -29.31
C SER A 81 18.18 -22.84 -29.31
N HIS A 82 17.62 -22.53 -30.49
CA HIS A 82 16.40 -21.73 -30.60
C HIS A 82 15.16 -22.47 -30.04
N LEU A 83 15.03 -23.76 -30.32
CA LEU A 83 13.97 -24.60 -29.76
C LEU A 83 14.07 -24.71 -28.23
N VAL A 84 15.28 -24.84 -27.67
CA VAL A 84 15.47 -24.83 -26.20
C VAL A 84 15.07 -23.48 -25.59
N GLU A 85 15.46 -22.37 -26.20
CA GLU A 85 15.10 -21.04 -25.67
C GLU A 85 13.58 -20.79 -25.71
N GLU A 86 12.93 -21.08 -26.83
CA GLU A 86 11.50 -20.82 -27.04
C GLU A 86 10.58 -21.81 -26.32
N LEU A 87 10.91 -23.11 -26.33
CA LEU A 87 10.01 -24.16 -25.86
C LEU A 87 10.29 -24.61 -24.43
N LEU A 88 11.49 -24.36 -23.91
CA LEU A 88 11.85 -24.73 -22.53
C LEU A 88 12.13 -23.50 -21.68
N LEU A 89 13.10 -22.66 -22.06
CA LEU A 89 13.58 -21.59 -21.18
C LEU A 89 12.56 -20.47 -20.99
N ARG A 90 11.85 -20.02 -22.04
CA ARG A 90 10.80 -19.01 -21.91
C ARG A 90 9.62 -19.48 -21.04
N PRO A 91 9.01 -20.67 -21.26
CA PRO A 91 7.97 -21.19 -20.39
C PRO A 91 8.43 -21.37 -18.94
N LEU A 92 9.66 -21.88 -18.73
CA LEU A 92 10.24 -22.05 -17.40
C LEU A 92 10.46 -20.71 -16.69
N ARG A 93 10.95 -19.67 -17.38
CA ARG A 93 11.05 -18.31 -16.82
C ARG A 93 9.67 -17.74 -16.49
N ALA A 94 8.67 -17.97 -17.34
CA ALA A 94 7.29 -17.54 -17.08
C ALA A 94 6.65 -18.27 -15.88
N LEU A 95 7.03 -19.53 -15.64
CA LEU A 95 6.63 -20.32 -14.47
C LEU A 95 7.37 -19.89 -13.20
N TYR A 96 8.66 -19.63 -13.30
CA TYR A 96 9.46 -19.10 -12.20
C TYR A 96 8.97 -17.71 -11.76
N GLY A 97 8.47 -16.90 -12.71
CA GLY A 97 7.85 -15.62 -12.44
C GLY A 97 6.46 -15.69 -11.78
N THR A 98 5.80 -16.85 -11.75
CA THR A 98 4.52 -17.02 -11.04
C THR A 98 4.75 -17.37 -9.58
N SER A 99 4.67 -16.37 -8.70
CA SER A 99 4.71 -16.59 -7.25
C SER A 99 3.42 -17.28 -6.77
N VAL A 100 3.55 -18.50 -6.26
CA VAL A 100 2.44 -19.25 -5.62
C VAL A 100 1.82 -18.44 -4.48
N LEU A 101 2.65 -17.71 -3.74
CA LEU A 101 2.21 -16.82 -2.66
C LEU A 101 1.35 -15.66 -3.20
N ALA A 102 1.74 -15.04 -4.31
CA ALA A 102 0.96 -13.98 -4.94
C ALA A 102 -0.42 -14.47 -5.41
N GLU A 103 -0.50 -15.67 -5.99
CA GLU A 103 -1.77 -16.27 -6.39
C GLU A 103 -2.64 -16.67 -5.18
N TYR A 104 -2.03 -17.14 -4.07
CA TYR A 104 -2.73 -17.40 -2.81
C TYR A 104 -3.39 -16.13 -2.27
N HIS A 105 -2.66 -15.01 -2.27
CA HIS A 105 -3.23 -13.76 -1.77
C HIS A 105 -4.33 -13.20 -2.69
N ARG A 106 -4.25 -13.41 -4.01
CA ARG A 106 -5.35 -13.11 -4.94
C ARG A 106 -6.62 -13.88 -4.56
N LEU A 107 -6.50 -15.18 -4.28
CA LEU A 107 -7.61 -15.98 -3.79
C LEU A 107 -8.14 -15.47 -2.45
N LYS A 108 -7.24 -15.23 -1.49
CA LYS A 108 -7.60 -14.72 -0.15
C LYS A 108 -8.40 -13.42 -0.24
N ARG A 109 -8.01 -12.47 -1.10
CA ARG A 109 -8.79 -11.25 -1.36
C ARG A 109 -10.15 -11.54 -1.97
N GLY A 110 -10.22 -12.45 -2.95
CA GLY A 110 -11.50 -12.84 -3.56
C GLY A 110 -12.47 -13.47 -2.55
N LEU A 111 -11.96 -14.13 -1.50
CA LEU A 111 -12.75 -14.74 -0.43
C LEU A 111 -13.14 -13.75 0.67
N LEU A 112 -12.21 -12.90 1.11
CA LEU A 112 -12.43 -11.94 2.21
C LEU A 112 -13.11 -10.65 1.76
N GLY A 113 -13.20 -10.41 0.44
CA GLY A 113 -13.59 -9.11 -0.10
C GLY A 113 -12.45 -8.09 0.02
N ALA A 114 -12.57 -6.96 -0.68
CA ALA A 114 -11.68 -5.84 -0.44
C ALA A 114 -11.97 -5.23 0.95
N PRO A 115 -10.96 -4.69 1.67
CA PRO A 115 -11.20 -3.94 2.90
C PRO A 115 -12.23 -2.84 2.63
N SER A 116 -13.35 -2.87 3.35
CA SER A 116 -14.41 -1.86 3.20
C SER A 116 -14.03 -0.56 3.90
N GLY A 117 -14.44 0.57 3.33
CA GLY A 117 -14.18 1.91 3.86
C GLY A 117 -12.97 2.60 3.22
N TYR A 118 -12.81 3.88 3.53
CA TYR A 118 -11.78 4.75 2.99
C TYR A 118 -10.50 4.62 3.80
N HIS A 119 -9.35 4.68 3.14
CA HIS A 119 -8.07 4.65 3.83
C HIS A 119 -7.08 5.66 3.31
N ALA A 120 -6.57 6.47 4.23
CA ALA A 120 -5.46 7.35 3.98
C ALA A 120 -4.28 6.99 4.87
N VAL A 121 -3.07 7.32 4.41
CA VAL A 121 -1.83 7.02 5.11
C VAL A 121 -0.93 8.26 5.10
N VAL A 122 -0.31 8.53 6.24
CA VAL A 122 0.74 9.54 6.39
C VAL A 122 2.03 8.82 6.78
N ALA A 123 3.08 8.98 5.98
CA ALA A 123 4.36 8.33 6.18
C ALA A 123 5.49 9.35 6.33
N GLY A 124 6.24 9.24 7.44
CA GLY A 124 7.41 10.04 7.75
C GLY A 124 7.18 11.55 7.79
N ALA A 125 5.94 12.01 8.05
CA ALA A 125 5.57 13.44 8.01
C ALA A 125 5.95 14.16 6.69
N ARG A 126 6.03 13.39 5.60
CA ARG A 126 6.47 13.89 4.28
C ARG A 126 5.63 13.33 3.14
N TYR A 127 5.14 12.10 3.25
CA TYR A 127 4.36 11.47 2.20
C TYR A 127 2.96 11.19 2.68
N VAL A 128 2.01 11.34 1.77
CA VAL A 128 0.63 10.93 2.00
C VAL A 128 0.10 10.08 0.87
N VAL A 129 -0.77 9.16 1.26
CA VAL A 129 -1.68 8.43 0.38
C VAL A 129 -3.07 8.88 0.78
N THR A 130 -3.80 9.45 -0.17
CA THR A 130 -5.17 9.96 0.07
C THR A 130 -6.18 8.83 0.16
N PHE A 131 -7.41 9.16 0.56
CA PHE A 131 -8.50 8.20 0.63
C PHE A 131 -8.82 7.54 -0.72
N ASP A 132 -8.62 8.29 -1.81
CA ASP A 132 -8.94 7.86 -3.18
C ASP A 132 -7.70 7.31 -3.92
N GLY A 133 -6.59 7.11 -3.19
CA GLY A 133 -5.41 6.38 -3.65
C GLY A 133 -4.35 7.21 -4.37
N ARG A 134 -4.43 8.55 -4.31
CA ARG A 134 -3.37 9.42 -4.83
C ARG A 134 -2.19 9.45 -3.87
N VAL A 135 -0.98 9.57 -4.42
CA VAL A 135 0.26 9.59 -3.65
C VAL A 135 1.02 10.85 -3.99
N TRP A 136 1.36 11.64 -2.97
CA TRP A 136 2.21 12.81 -3.16
C TRP A 136 3.02 13.14 -1.92
N GLY A 137 4.05 13.95 -2.14
CA GLY A 137 4.88 14.52 -1.09
C GLY A 137 4.30 15.83 -0.61
N ILE A 138 4.12 15.95 0.70
CA ILE A 138 3.91 17.21 1.40
C ILE A 138 5.29 17.88 1.47
N GLY A 139 5.41 19.06 0.86
CA GLY A 139 6.67 19.81 0.81
C GLY A 139 7.29 20.07 2.18
N ASP A 140 8.53 20.54 2.21
CA ASP A 140 9.32 20.70 3.44
C ASP A 140 9.08 22.04 4.16
N ARG A 141 7.99 22.75 3.82
CA ARG A 141 7.67 24.07 4.36
C ARG A 141 7.31 23.99 5.85
N CYS A 142 7.74 25.00 6.61
CA CYS A 142 7.36 25.13 8.02
C CYS A 142 5.88 25.53 8.15
N GLY A 143 5.27 25.18 9.28
CA GLY A 143 3.89 25.51 9.60
C GLY A 143 3.02 24.29 9.90
N SER A 144 1.76 24.55 10.19
CA SER A 144 0.75 23.52 10.47
C SER A 144 -0.11 23.29 9.24
N LEU A 145 -0.33 22.05 8.83
CA LEU A 145 -1.12 21.67 7.67
C LEU A 145 -2.30 20.80 8.12
N LEU A 146 -3.47 21.07 7.56
CA LEU A 146 -4.65 20.25 7.77
C LEU A 146 -4.66 19.07 6.78
N LEU A 147 -4.54 17.86 7.31
CA LEU A 147 -4.52 16.65 6.49
C LEU A 147 -5.94 16.13 6.24
N ALA A 148 -6.76 16.07 7.28
CA ALA A 148 -8.14 15.62 7.18
C ALA A 148 -8.94 16.11 8.39
N GLN A 149 -10.17 16.58 8.19
CA GLN A 149 -11.10 16.89 9.27
C GLN A 149 -12.53 16.60 8.83
N ASP A 150 -13.36 16.17 9.78
CA ASP A 150 -14.81 16.15 9.64
C ASP A 150 -15.37 17.53 9.99
N PHE A 151 -15.67 18.33 8.98
CA PHE A 151 -16.24 19.67 9.17
C PHE A 151 -17.73 19.66 9.51
N ALA A 152 -18.41 18.52 9.37
CA ALA A 152 -19.85 18.41 9.61
C ALA A 152 -20.14 18.15 11.10
N HIS A 153 -19.34 17.31 11.76
CA HIS A 153 -19.59 16.89 13.14
C HIS A 153 -18.37 17.01 14.08
N ASP A 154 -17.22 17.46 13.59
CA ASP A 154 -15.96 17.57 14.37
C ASP A 154 -15.56 16.25 15.07
N THR A 155 -15.87 15.10 14.46
CA THR A 155 -15.58 13.77 15.04
C THR A 155 -14.10 13.42 15.01
N PHE A 156 -13.39 13.83 13.95
CA PHE A 156 -11.95 13.64 13.83
C PHE A 156 -11.26 14.84 13.20
N SER A 157 -9.99 14.99 13.54
CA SER A 157 -9.07 15.92 12.91
C SER A 157 -7.67 15.32 12.83
N LEU A 158 -6.97 15.60 11.74
CA LEU A 158 -5.62 15.16 11.50
C LEU A 158 -4.80 16.34 11.00
N THR A 159 -3.79 16.73 11.76
CA THR A 159 -2.95 17.90 11.46
C THR A 159 -1.48 17.53 11.53
N LEU A 160 -0.69 18.07 10.62
CA LEU A 160 0.75 17.93 10.59
C LEU A 160 1.40 19.27 10.92
N ASN A 161 2.11 19.34 12.03
CA ASN A 161 2.86 20.54 12.41
C ASN A 161 4.36 20.33 12.16
N ARG A 162 5.00 21.31 11.53
CA ARG A 162 6.44 21.37 11.31
C ARG A 162 7.01 22.65 11.91
N ALA A 163 7.71 22.49 13.02
CA ALA A 163 8.41 23.58 13.69
C ALA A 163 9.63 24.04 12.87
N GLY A 164 10.02 25.31 13.04
CA GLY A 164 11.22 25.87 12.40
C GLY A 164 12.52 25.16 12.82
N SER A 165 12.52 24.45 13.95
CA SER A 165 13.61 23.57 14.40
C SER A 165 13.77 22.30 13.56
N GLY A 166 12.84 22.01 12.63
CA GLY A 166 12.77 20.77 11.87
C GLY A 166 12.04 19.63 12.60
N LEU A 167 11.58 19.86 13.83
CA LEU A 167 10.75 18.89 14.54
C LEU A 167 9.36 18.84 13.90
N THR A 168 8.92 17.62 13.59
CA THR A 168 7.57 17.36 13.06
C THR A 168 6.72 16.66 14.12
N SER A 169 5.45 17.03 14.20
CA SER A 169 4.45 16.35 15.02
C SER A 169 3.17 16.13 14.23
N LEU A 170 2.70 14.89 14.20
CA LEU A 170 1.41 14.52 13.63
C LEU A 170 0.39 14.43 14.78
N THR A 171 -0.59 15.31 14.78
CA THR A 171 -1.63 15.38 15.81
C THR A 171 -2.93 14.85 15.24
N VAL A 172 -3.49 13.89 15.95
CA VAL A 172 -4.72 13.20 15.62
C VAL A 172 -5.72 13.49 16.73
N GLY A 173 -6.82 14.15 16.42
CA GLY A 173 -7.98 14.25 17.28
C GLY A 173 -9.02 13.21 16.89
N LEU A 174 -9.50 12.45 17.87
CA LEU A 174 -10.62 11.53 17.72
C LEU A 174 -11.54 11.68 18.94
N ASN A 175 -12.70 12.31 18.74
CA ASN A 175 -13.64 12.69 19.79
C ASN A 175 -12.94 13.45 20.93
N HIS A 176 -12.82 12.80 22.11
CA HIS A 176 -12.22 13.34 23.33
C HIS A 176 -10.76 12.93 23.52
N THR A 177 -10.15 12.30 22.52
CA THR A 177 -8.78 11.77 22.59
C THR A 177 -7.90 12.49 21.58
N ILE A 178 -6.73 12.95 22.02
CA ILE A 178 -5.73 13.55 21.14
C ILE A 178 -4.46 12.71 21.20
N LEU A 179 -4.01 12.20 20.06
CA LEU A 179 -2.74 11.50 19.89
C LEU A 179 -1.76 12.41 19.15
N ALA A 180 -0.64 12.74 19.78
CA ALA A 180 0.46 13.47 19.15
C ALA A 180 1.65 12.51 18.92
N LEU A 181 1.96 12.22 17.67
CA LEU A 181 3.11 11.41 17.25
C LEU A 181 4.27 12.33 16.87
N TYR A 182 5.49 12.00 17.29
CA TYR A 182 6.72 12.68 16.91
C TYR A 182 7.61 11.73 16.07
N PRO A 183 7.48 11.74 14.73
CA PRO A 183 8.19 10.82 13.85
C PRO A 183 9.71 10.80 14.04
N SER A 184 10.34 11.98 14.14
CA SER A 184 11.79 12.11 14.29
C SER A 184 12.32 11.57 15.61
N LEU A 185 11.49 11.60 16.67
CA LEU A 185 11.86 11.14 18.01
C LEU A 185 11.42 9.70 18.28
N LYS A 186 10.58 9.11 17.40
CA LYS A 186 9.96 7.79 17.58
C LYS A 186 9.22 7.70 18.93
N THR A 187 8.48 8.75 19.27
CA THR A 187 7.66 8.82 20.50
C THR A 187 6.25 9.30 20.18
N TYR A 188 5.34 9.06 21.11
CA TYR A 188 3.98 9.59 21.04
C TYR A 188 3.50 10.05 22.42
N ARG A 189 2.42 10.83 22.41
CA ARG A 189 1.62 11.16 23.60
C ARG A 189 0.14 11.02 23.32
N LEU A 190 -0.55 10.52 24.32
CA LEU A 190 -2.00 10.40 24.32
C LEU A 190 -2.57 11.30 25.41
N TYR A 191 -3.50 12.17 25.02
CA TYR A 191 -4.25 13.05 25.90
C TYR A 191 -5.71 12.61 25.89
N SER A 192 -6.26 12.32 27.07
CA SER A 192 -7.70 12.13 27.25
C SER A 192 -8.28 13.44 27.76
N SER A 193 -9.31 13.98 27.11
CA SER A 193 -9.96 15.22 27.53
C SER A 193 -10.87 14.99 28.74
N SER A 194 -10.26 14.70 29.89
CA SER A 194 -10.81 15.10 31.17
C SER A 194 -10.04 16.36 31.56
N LEU A 195 -10.66 17.53 31.44
CA LEU A 195 -10.10 18.79 31.95
C LEU A 195 -9.60 18.58 33.39
N PRO A 196 -8.39 19.03 33.70
CA PRO A 196 -8.33 20.20 34.57
C PRO A 196 -7.20 21.18 34.19
N GLY A 197 -7.57 22.46 34.17
CA GLY A 197 -6.66 23.57 34.44
C GLY A 197 -5.80 24.02 33.28
N GLU A 198 -5.86 25.33 33.03
CA GLU A 198 -4.89 26.08 32.26
C GLU A 198 -3.45 25.60 32.53
N SER A 199 -2.86 24.99 31.53
CA SER A 199 -1.42 25.07 31.35
C SER A 199 -1.24 25.41 29.89
N CYS A 200 -0.97 26.69 29.63
CA CYS A 200 -0.41 27.12 28.36
C CYS A 200 0.79 26.21 28.08
N LEU A 201 0.65 25.31 27.10
CA LEU A 201 1.72 24.39 26.73
C LEU A 201 2.84 25.22 26.10
N ASP A 202 3.90 25.40 26.88
CA ASP A 202 5.15 26.02 26.47
C ASP A 202 5.74 25.24 25.29
N GLY A 203 5.99 25.94 24.19
CA GLY A 203 6.13 25.39 22.84
C GLY A 203 7.44 24.67 22.52
N ASP A 204 8.36 24.49 23.47
CA ASP A 204 9.75 24.15 23.12
C ASP A 204 10.42 23.03 23.92
N LEU A 205 9.69 22.15 24.63
CA LEU A 205 10.31 20.98 25.26
C LEU A 205 9.46 19.71 25.15
N PRO A 206 10.06 18.52 24.96
CA PRO A 206 9.38 17.26 25.16
C PRO A 206 9.37 16.83 26.66
N PRO A 207 8.24 16.89 27.39
CA PRO A 207 8.10 16.25 28.70
C PRO A 207 7.91 14.71 28.72
N THR A 208 8.15 14.17 29.91
CA THR A 208 8.78 12.88 30.27
C THR A 208 7.86 11.66 30.39
N LYS A 209 6.60 11.73 29.92
CA LYS A 209 5.67 10.58 30.00
C LYS A 209 5.51 9.94 28.62
N THR A 210 6.34 8.94 28.35
CA THR A 210 6.33 8.11 27.14
C THR A 210 5.75 6.74 27.46
N GLY A 211 4.71 6.32 26.73
CA GLY A 211 4.41 4.89 26.58
C GLY A 211 5.53 4.29 25.72
N LYS A 212 6.50 3.62 26.35
CA LYS A 212 7.73 3.16 25.69
C LYS A 212 7.60 1.76 25.06
N ASP A 213 6.50 1.04 25.31
CA ASP A 213 6.37 -0.37 24.94
C ASP A 213 5.46 -0.66 23.73
N ASP A 214 4.42 0.14 23.48
CA ASP A 214 3.54 -0.09 22.33
C ASP A 214 4.04 0.66 21.09
N LEU A 215 4.69 -0.11 20.22
CA LEU A 215 5.23 0.34 18.92
C LEU A 215 4.13 0.57 17.89
N ARG A 216 2.94 0.02 18.15
CA ARG A 216 1.75 0.12 17.33
C ARG A 216 0.59 0.59 18.21
N ILE A 217 -0.03 1.69 17.81
CA ILE A 217 -1.12 2.35 18.53
C ILE A 217 -2.36 2.23 17.67
N GLU A 218 -3.47 1.76 18.25
CA GLU A 218 -4.75 1.67 17.56
C GLU A 218 -5.80 2.42 18.37
N LEU A 219 -6.41 3.43 17.75
CA LEU A 219 -7.55 4.17 18.29
C LEU A 219 -8.76 3.87 17.41
N THR A 220 -9.91 3.62 18.04
CA THR A 220 -11.16 3.32 17.33
C THR A 220 -12.30 4.12 17.95
N SER A 221 -13.20 4.63 17.11
CA SER A 221 -14.46 5.27 17.50
C SER A 221 -15.63 4.36 17.15
N GLU A 222 -16.72 4.49 17.91
CA GLU A 222 -18.01 3.83 17.63
C GLU A 222 -18.60 4.27 16.27
N ASP A 223 -18.23 5.47 15.79
CA ASP A 223 -18.66 6.02 14.49
C ASP A 223 -17.99 5.35 13.29
N GLY A 224 -17.13 4.35 13.52
CA GLY A 224 -16.42 3.62 12.47
C GLY A 224 -15.17 4.33 11.96
N ILE A 225 -14.55 5.17 12.78
CA ILE A 225 -13.24 5.78 12.54
C ILE A 225 -12.19 4.93 13.23
N SER A 226 -11.12 4.58 12.54
CA SER A 226 -9.97 3.95 13.18
C SER A 226 -8.65 4.53 12.72
N ILE A 227 -7.73 4.62 13.67
CA ILE A 227 -6.43 5.24 13.48
C ILE A 227 -5.38 4.27 13.98
N THR A 228 -4.48 3.88 13.09
CA THR A 228 -3.44 2.90 13.37
C THR A 228 -2.09 3.53 13.09
N CYS A 229 -1.27 3.72 14.12
CA CYS A 229 0.05 4.32 13.98
C CYS A 229 1.15 3.32 14.36
N ASP A 230 2.11 3.13 13.47
CA ASP A 230 3.37 2.44 13.74
C ASP A 230 4.46 3.49 14.01
N VAL A 231 4.91 3.54 15.26
CA VAL A 231 5.89 4.52 15.74
C VAL A 231 7.27 4.23 15.15
N ARG A 232 7.63 2.95 14.93
CA ARG A 232 8.92 2.57 14.32
C ARG A 232 8.98 2.95 12.85
N ALA A 233 7.93 2.63 12.11
CA ALA A 233 7.81 2.99 10.70
C ALA A 233 7.51 4.49 10.48
N SER A 234 7.16 5.22 11.55
CA SER A 234 6.66 6.61 11.45
C SER A 234 5.51 6.74 10.46
N LEU A 235 4.57 5.81 10.57
CA LEU A 235 3.44 5.69 9.67
C LEU A 235 2.14 5.73 10.47
N CYS A 236 1.17 6.50 10.02
CA CYS A 236 -0.19 6.49 10.56
C CYS A 236 -1.19 6.30 9.44
N GLY A 237 -2.10 5.35 9.62
CA GLY A 237 -3.25 5.13 8.75
C GLY A 237 -4.52 5.64 9.41
N LEU A 238 -5.34 6.38 8.66
CA LEU A 238 -6.69 6.78 9.02
C LEU A 238 -7.67 5.96 8.18
N THR A 239 -8.59 5.26 8.82
CA THR A 239 -9.64 4.49 8.16
C THR A 239 -10.99 5.05 8.54
N LEU A 240 -11.78 5.39 7.53
CA LEU A 240 -13.16 5.84 7.70
C LEU A 240 -14.09 4.74 7.19
N SER A 241 -15.15 4.45 7.95
CA SER A 241 -16.18 3.51 7.49
C SER A 241 -16.90 4.04 6.26
N VAL A 242 -17.62 3.14 5.56
CA VAL A 242 -18.41 3.52 4.38
C VAL A 242 -19.46 4.59 4.71
N TRP A 243 -19.93 4.63 5.97
CA TRP A 243 -20.93 5.59 6.45
C TRP A 243 -20.41 7.03 6.55
N GLN A 244 -19.09 7.22 6.44
CA GLN A 244 -18.44 8.53 6.52
C GLN A 244 -18.07 9.10 5.16
N HIS A 245 -18.60 8.51 4.09
CA HIS A 245 -18.39 8.97 2.71
C HIS A 245 -18.64 10.48 2.57
N GLY A 246 -17.67 11.20 1.98
CA GLY A 246 -17.81 12.63 1.69
C GLY A 246 -17.73 13.56 2.89
N LEU A 247 -17.32 13.09 4.08
CA LEU A 247 -17.27 13.92 5.30
C LEU A 247 -15.91 14.58 5.54
N SER A 248 -14.84 13.98 5.03
CA SER A 248 -13.48 14.50 5.20
C SER A 248 -13.22 15.65 4.24
N ALA A 249 -12.44 16.64 4.67
CA ALA A 249 -11.74 17.53 3.76
C ALA A 249 -10.34 17.87 4.30
N GLY A 250 -9.41 18.11 3.38
CA GLY A 250 -8.00 18.36 3.68
C GLY A 250 -7.07 17.78 2.62
N LEU A 251 -5.77 17.72 2.92
CA LEU A 251 -4.77 17.13 2.02
C LEU A 251 -4.91 15.62 1.75
N LEU A 252 -5.78 14.92 2.47
CA LEU A 252 -6.10 13.51 2.25
C LEU A 252 -7.36 13.31 1.37
N GLY A 253 -7.97 14.39 0.88
CA GLY A 253 -9.10 14.37 -0.04
C GLY A 253 -10.46 14.33 0.66
N THR A 254 -11.51 14.12 -0.14
CA THR A 254 -12.92 14.14 0.27
C THR A 254 -13.52 12.79 0.60
N ASN A 255 -12.74 11.72 0.48
CA ASN A 255 -13.15 10.34 0.79
C ASN A 255 -14.48 9.93 0.12
N ASP A 256 -14.65 10.35 -1.12
CA ASP A 256 -15.82 10.12 -1.96
C ASP A 256 -15.53 9.23 -3.18
N ASN A 257 -14.31 8.70 -3.31
CA ASN A 257 -13.83 7.94 -4.47
C ASN A 257 -13.90 8.74 -5.79
N GLU A 258 -13.88 10.07 -5.73
CA GLU A 258 -13.96 10.93 -6.90
C GLU A 258 -12.59 11.52 -7.24
N ALA A 259 -11.88 10.89 -8.18
CA ALA A 259 -10.52 11.31 -8.49
C ALA A 259 -10.41 12.71 -9.15
N SER A 260 -11.54 13.32 -9.56
CA SER A 260 -11.58 14.65 -10.19
C SER A 260 -11.60 15.82 -9.21
N ASN A 261 -12.02 15.61 -7.95
CA ASN A 261 -12.10 16.66 -6.92
C ASN A 261 -10.96 16.58 -5.89
N GLU A 262 -9.96 15.74 -6.13
CA GLU A 262 -8.91 15.46 -5.16
C GLU A 262 -8.12 16.71 -4.70
N LEU A 263 -8.02 17.72 -5.55
CA LEU A 263 -7.36 19.00 -5.25
C LEU A 263 -8.34 20.10 -4.83
N MET A 264 -9.44 19.72 -4.17
CA MET A 264 -10.45 20.66 -3.67
C MET A 264 -9.87 21.58 -2.60
N LEU A 265 -10.00 22.88 -2.83
CA LEU A 265 -9.60 23.94 -1.92
C LEU A 265 -10.65 24.12 -0.80
N PRO A 266 -10.30 24.80 0.31
CA PRO A 266 -11.26 25.06 1.40
C PRO A 266 -12.51 25.85 0.99
N ASP A 267 -12.46 26.60 -0.11
CA ASP A 267 -13.60 27.34 -0.68
C ASP A 267 -14.48 26.50 -1.62
N GLY A 268 -14.13 25.22 -1.82
CA GLY A 268 -14.84 24.29 -2.70
C GLY A 268 -14.41 24.36 -4.17
N THR A 269 -13.48 25.23 -4.56
CA THR A 269 -12.92 25.26 -5.92
C THR A 269 -11.79 24.25 -6.10
N LEU A 270 -11.32 24.02 -7.33
CA LEU A 270 -10.23 23.09 -7.61
C LEU A 270 -8.92 23.83 -7.84
N ALA A 271 -7.85 23.39 -7.19
CA ALA A 271 -6.52 23.93 -7.39
C ALA A 271 -6.00 23.62 -8.79
N SER A 272 -5.24 24.56 -9.36
CA SER A 272 -4.52 24.38 -10.62
C SER A 272 -3.21 23.59 -10.47
N SER A 273 -2.68 23.50 -9.25
CA SER A 273 -1.44 22.82 -8.94
C SER A 273 -1.43 22.23 -7.52
N LEU A 274 -0.58 21.23 -7.29
CA LEU A 274 -0.37 20.66 -5.97
C LEU A 274 0.20 21.71 -4.98
N GLU A 275 0.99 22.68 -5.48
CA GLU A 275 1.54 23.74 -4.65
C GLU A 275 0.44 24.65 -4.09
N GLU A 276 -0.43 25.15 -4.95
CA GLU A 276 -1.61 25.93 -4.57
C GLU A 276 -2.49 25.16 -3.58
N PHE A 277 -2.78 23.88 -3.88
CA PHE A 277 -3.53 23.01 -2.99
C PHE A 277 -2.89 22.89 -1.60
N THR A 278 -1.59 22.60 -1.54
CA THR A 278 -0.88 22.48 -0.25
C THR A 278 -0.84 23.77 0.56
N GLN A 279 -0.80 24.92 -0.12
CA GLN A 279 -0.78 26.23 0.52
C GLN A 279 -2.16 26.59 1.09
N ALA A 280 -3.24 26.28 0.38
CA ALA A 280 -4.59 26.60 0.83
C ALA A 280 -5.01 25.84 2.09
N TRP A 281 -4.49 24.62 2.29
CA TRP A 281 -4.77 23.79 3.48
C TRP A 281 -3.81 24.04 4.65
N GLN A 282 -3.00 25.10 4.59
CA GLN A 282 -2.11 25.48 5.68
C GLN A 282 -2.87 26.24 6.78
N LEU A 283 -2.76 25.77 8.03
CA LEU A 283 -3.26 26.45 9.21
C LEU A 283 -2.29 27.58 9.59
N ALA A 284 -2.83 28.73 10.01
CA ALA A 284 -2.05 29.94 10.29
C ALA A 284 -0.78 29.66 11.12
N GLY A 285 0.37 30.11 10.61
CA GLY A 285 1.69 29.93 11.22
C GLY A 285 2.76 30.71 10.45
N ASP A 286 3.90 30.97 11.08
CA ASP A 286 4.98 31.81 10.53
C ASP A 286 5.44 31.31 9.14
N TYR A 287 5.03 32.05 8.11
CA TYR A 287 5.47 31.86 6.74
C TYR A 287 6.95 32.24 6.64
N ARG A 288 7.81 31.23 6.57
CA ARG A 288 9.13 31.41 5.99
C ARG A 288 9.18 30.63 4.69
N ASP A 289 9.12 31.37 3.60
CA ASP A 289 9.47 30.84 2.29
C ASP A 289 10.93 30.42 2.36
N VAL A 290 11.14 29.11 2.46
CA VAL A 290 12.42 28.53 2.12
C VAL A 290 12.22 27.97 0.72
N GLU A 291 12.45 28.81 -0.29
CA GLU A 291 12.67 28.35 -1.66
C GLU A 291 13.92 27.46 -1.64
N LYS A 292 13.73 26.17 -1.34
CA LYS A 292 14.71 25.17 -1.73
C LYS A 292 14.43 24.86 -3.19
N THR A 293 15.26 25.41 -4.06
CA THR A 293 15.41 24.94 -5.43
C THR A 293 15.69 23.45 -5.35
N ARG A 294 14.68 22.62 -5.62
CA ARG A 294 14.85 21.16 -5.66
C ARG A 294 15.71 20.88 -6.89
N PRO A 295 16.88 20.26 -6.75
CA PRO A 295 17.66 19.86 -7.92
C PRO A 295 16.81 18.91 -8.75
N VAL A 296 16.61 19.24 -10.03
CA VAL A 296 15.99 18.33 -10.99
C VAL A 296 16.99 17.19 -11.19
N CYS A 297 16.71 16.05 -10.58
CA CYS A 297 17.56 14.88 -10.74
C CYS A 297 17.38 14.28 -12.13
N LEU A 298 18.51 14.02 -12.79
CA LEU A 298 18.56 13.27 -14.04
C LEU A 298 18.22 11.79 -13.78
N GLU A 299 16.91 11.51 -13.84
CA GLU A 299 16.20 10.26 -14.16
C GLU A 299 16.53 8.90 -13.50
N GLN A 300 17.55 8.76 -12.64
CA GLN A 300 17.95 7.42 -12.18
C GLN A 300 18.31 7.35 -10.70
N SER A 301 17.33 7.00 -9.85
CA SER A 301 17.62 6.37 -8.55
C SER A 301 17.55 4.84 -8.71
N PRO A 302 18.68 4.12 -8.60
CA PRO A 302 18.69 2.66 -8.67
C PRO A 302 17.90 2.04 -7.51
N THR A 303 17.90 2.68 -6.34
CA THR A 303 17.14 2.25 -5.15
C THR A 303 15.64 2.26 -5.41
N CYS A 304 15.10 3.35 -5.95
CA CYS A 304 13.67 3.46 -6.26
C CYS A 304 13.22 2.42 -7.30
N ARG A 305 14.05 2.18 -8.34
CA ARG A 305 13.76 1.14 -9.34
C ARG A 305 13.82 -0.26 -8.74
N ALA A 306 14.80 -0.53 -7.87
CA ALA A 306 14.90 -1.80 -7.15
C ALA A 306 13.66 -2.06 -6.27
N PHE A 307 13.05 -1.03 -5.69
CA PHE A 307 11.85 -1.18 -4.86
C PHE A 307 10.56 -1.37 -5.64
N PHE A 308 10.31 -0.48 -6.61
CA PHE A 308 8.98 -0.32 -7.21
C PHE A 308 8.88 -0.79 -8.67
N HIS A 309 10.00 -1.21 -9.28
CA HIS A 309 10.01 -1.65 -10.68
C HIS A 309 10.63 -3.04 -10.87
N ASP A 310 11.62 -3.43 -10.07
CA ASP A 310 12.29 -4.72 -10.20
C ASP A 310 11.32 -5.89 -9.88
N PRO A 311 11.14 -6.85 -10.82
CA PRO A 311 10.35 -8.06 -10.57
C PRO A 311 10.88 -8.93 -9.42
N HIS A 312 12.14 -8.76 -9.03
CA HIS A 312 12.79 -9.46 -7.91
C HIS A 312 12.76 -8.66 -6.59
N SER A 313 12.11 -7.49 -6.58
CA SER A 313 11.86 -6.73 -5.35
C SER A 313 11.10 -7.56 -4.32
N SER A 314 11.36 -7.34 -3.03
CA SER A 314 10.53 -7.90 -1.95
C SER A 314 9.07 -7.44 -2.04
N LEU A 315 8.82 -6.30 -2.71
CA LEU A 315 7.50 -5.70 -2.91
C LEU A 315 6.76 -6.24 -4.15
N ALA A 316 7.45 -7.00 -5.02
CA ALA A 316 6.94 -7.35 -6.36
C ALA A 316 5.64 -8.16 -6.34
N SER A 317 5.43 -8.99 -5.32
CA SER A 317 4.20 -9.77 -5.16
C SER A 317 2.94 -8.91 -4.97
N CYS A 318 3.12 -7.64 -4.55
CA CYS A 318 2.04 -6.68 -4.35
C CYS A 318 1.82 -5.72 -5.53
N PHE A 319 2.67 -5.72 -6.57
CA PHE A 319 2.51 -4.80 -7.73
C PHE A 319 1.17 -4.98 -8.46
N GLY A 320 0.55 -6.16 -8.39
CA GLY A 320 -0.78 -6.40 -8.94
C GLY A 320 -1.94 -5.97 -8.03
N VAL A 321 -1.66 -5.22 -6.95
CA VAL A 321 -2.59 -4.94 -5.85
C VAL A 321 -2.60 -3.46 -5.53
N VAL A 322 -1.41 -2.92 -5.31
CA VAL A 322 -1.15 -1.49 -5.21
C VAL A 322 -0.38 -1.15 -6.47
N ASP A 323 -0.75 -0.07 -7.16
CA ASP A 323 0.01 0.40 -8.31
C ASP A 323 1.35 0.99 -7.82
N PRO A 324 2.51 0.42 -8.20
CA PRO A 324 3.81 0.96 -7.79
C PRO A 324 4.21 2.22 -8.54
N THR A 325 3.55 2.55 -9.67
CA THR A 325 3.90 3.68 -10.55
C THR A 325 3.94 5.03 -9.82
N PRO A 326 2.90 5.45 -9.06
CA PRO A 326 2.95 6.72 -8.33
C PRO A 326 4.07 6.74 -7.27
N PHE A 327 4.32 5.61 -6.58
CA PHE A 327 5.41 5.49 -5.60
C PHE A 327 6.78 5.61 -6.26
N LEU A 328 6.99 4.97 -7.40
CA LEU A 328 8.23 5.07 -8.18
C LEU A 328 8.50 6.50 -8.61
N SER A 329 7.49 7.17 -9.19
CA SER A 329 7.61 8.54 -9.68
C SER A 329 7.94 9.52 -8.55
N LEU A 330 7.28 9.37 -7.40
CA LEU A 330 7.51 10.18 -6.22
C LEU A 330 8.88 9.90 -5.60
N CYS A 331 9.29 8.63 -5.53
CA CYS A 331 10.60 8.23 -5.04
C CYS A 331 11.71 8.89 -5.87
N ILE A 332 11.69 8.73 -7.21
CA ILE A 332 12.70 9.31 -8.11
C ILE A 332 12.77 10.83 -7.97
N ARG A 333 11.62 11.49 -7.82
CA ARG A 333 11.55 12.95 -7.65
C ARG A 333 12.18 13.44 -6.35
N ASP A 334 12.02 12.68 -5.28
CA ASP A 334 12.39 13.10 -3.92
C ASP A 334 13.75 12.53 -3.43
N THR A 335 14.28 11.51 -4.10
CA THR A 335 15.62 10.95 -3.86
C THR A 335 16.65 11.60 -4.77
N CYS A 336 17.41 12.53 -4.22
CA CYS A 336 18.48 13.24 -4.92
C CYS A 336 19.74 13.32 -4.04
N GLY A 337 20.87 12.82 -4.52
CA GLY A 337 22.17 12.95 -3.84
C GLY A 337 22.43 11.89 -2.78
N THR A 338 23.15 12.22 -1.70
CA THR A 338 23.70 11.24 -0.74
C THR A 338 22.71 10.70 0.30
N GLN A 339 21.44 11.10 0.26
CA GLN A 339 20.39 10.68 1.19
C GLN A 339 19.17 10.03 0.50
N GLU A 340 19.39 9.17 -0.50
CA GLU A 340 18.29 8.48 -1.19
C GLU A 340 17.56 7.45 -0.32
N HIS A 341 18.25 6.84 0.66
CA HIS A 341 17.72 5.69 1.37
C HIS A 341 16.54 6.04 2.29
N GLN A 342 16.62 7.12 3.07
CA GLN A 342 15.58 7.43 4.06
C GLN A 342 14.22 7.78 3.41
N PRO A 343 14.16 8.64 2.36
CA PRO A 343 12.91 8.91 1.66
C PRO A 343 12.35 7.67 0.95
N ALA A 344 13.21 6.87 0.30
CA ALA A 344 12.81 5.63 -0.37
C ALA A 344 12.23 4.61 0.63
N CYS A 345 12.87 4.44 1.79
CA CYS A 345 12.39 3.53 2.84
C CYS A 345 11.08 4.00 3.47
N THR A 346 10.88 5.32 3.61
CA THR A 346 9.60 5.87 4.10
C THR A 346 8.46 5.55 3.12
N LEU A 347 8.70 5.72 1.81
CA LEU A 347 7.72 5.32 0.78
C LEU A 347 7.50 3.81 0.74
N ALA A 348 8.57 3.02 0.89
CA ALA A 348 8.46 1.56 0.95
C ALA A 348 7.62 1.12 2.16
N ALA A 349 7.78 1.75 3.33
CA ALA A 349 6.95 1.47 4.50
C ALA A 349 5.46 1.77 4.25
N ALA A 350 5.14 2.88 3.58
CA ALA A 350 3.78 3.18 3.15
C ALA A 350 3.22 2.12 2.20
N TYR A 351 4.04 1.68 1.23
CA TYR A 351 3.67 0.65 0.28
C TYR A 351 3.40 -0.71 0.96
N VAL A 352 4.32 -1.15 1.83
CA VAL A 352 4.18 -2.38 2.65
C VAL A 352 2.89 -2.36 3.46
N HIS A 353 2.56 -1.22 4.07
CA HIS A 353 1.32 -1.04 4.83
C HIS A 353 0.07 -1.22 3.96
N LEU A 354 0.03 -0.59 2.78
CA LEU A 354 -1.07 -0.75 1.84
C LEU A 354 -1.19 -2.18 1.31
N CYS A 355 -0.06 -2.85 1.07
CA CYS A 355 -0.01 -4.25 0.65
C CYS A 355 -0.60 -5.18 1.71
N ALA A 356 -0.22 -4.99 2.98
CA ALA A 356 -0.76 -5.73 4.10
C ALA A 356 -2.29 -5.54 4.23
N ARG A 357 -2.77 -4.29 4.06
CA ARG A 357 -4.20 -3.98 3.98
C ARG A 357 -4.89 -4.69 2.81
N GLY A 358 -4.23 -4.76 1.65
CA GLY A 358 -4.67 -5.54 0.49
C GLY A 358 -4.59 -7.06 0.65
N PHE A 359 -4.33 -7.56 1.86
CA PHE A 359 -4.12 -8.97 2.20
C PHE A 359 -2.90 -9.63 1.54
N VAL A 360 -1.92 -8.84 1.10
CA VAL A 360 -0.60 -9.28 0.60
C VAL A 360 0.50 -8.71 1.51
N PRO A 361 0.74 -9.27 2.71
CA PRO A 361 1.88 -8.86 3.51
C PRO A 361 3.18 -9.12 2.72
N VAL A 362 4.03 -8.12 2.68
CA VAL A 362 5.36 -8.16 2.05
C VAL A 362 6.38 -7.68 3.06
N ASP A 363 7.60 -8.22 2.97
CA ASP A 363 8.67 -7.80 3.85
C ASP A 363 9.24 -6.45 3.40
N PRO A 364 9.57 -5.55 4.35
CA PRO A 364 10.27 -4.32 4.03
C PRO A 364 11.60 -4.65 3.33
N PRO A 365 12.05 -3.84 2.38
CA PRO A 365 13.34 -4.07 1.73
C PRO A 365 14.47 -4.12 2.77
N PRO A 366 15.45 -5.03 2.64
CA PRO A 366 16.47 -5.27 3.67
C PRO A 366 17.32 -4.04 4.01
N GLN A 367 17.46 -3.10 3.08
CA GLN A 367 18.16 -1.82 3.30
C GLN A 367 17.37 -0.82 4.16
N CYS A 368 16.13 -1.13 4.54
CA CYS A 368 15.24 -0.28 5.31
C CYS A 368 14.96 -0.79 6.73
N VAL A 369 15.56 -1.91 7.12
CA VAL A 369 15.33 -2.62 8.40
C VAL A 369 16.41 -2.28 9.42
#